data_AF-A0A2T6AHZ6-F1
#
_entry.id   AF-A0A2T6AHZ6-F1
#
_cell.length_a   1.000
_cell.length_b   1.000
_cell.length_c   1.000
_cell.angle_alpha   90.00
_cell.angle_beta   90.00
_cell.angle_gamma   90.00
#
_symmetry.space_group_name_H-M   'P 1'
#
loop_
_entity.id
_entity.type
_entity.pdbx_description
1 polymer ?
#
loop_
_entity_poly.entity_id
_entity_poly.type
_entity_poly.pdbx_seq_one_letter_code
_entity_poly.pdbx_strand_id
1 'polypeptide(L)'
;MKKVLLILIYLVPVLSFSQVKDTVYIRFDQRYDEMEKVDFTELVQAGSPDQKLEKSIDYKVRQMEKDSYGDDKFRFSHFNQSQKAYNHFGGKPPLILQKHKSFLKNRNTLDINFFRTTPYIKIAKTFEEDDSWDEDVLIFIIDIDEIQNDSIILRQVNFNRPVKQ
;
A
#
# COMPACT_ATOMS: atom_id res chain seq x y z
N MET A 1 -16.44 -41.46 49.30
CA MET A 1 -17.23 -41.01 48.13
C MET A 1 -16.43 -39.94 47.39
N LYS A 2 -15.75 -40.30 46.29
CA LYS A 2 -14.96 -39.36 45.48
C LYS A 2 -15.90 -38.76 44.40
N LYS A 3 -16.14 -37.45 44.45
CA LYS A 3 -16.82 -36.73 43.36
C LYS A 3 -15.75 -36.38 42.32
N VAL A 4 -15.84 -36.97 41.13
CA VAL A 4 -15.06 -36.59 39.96
C VAL A 4 -15.78 -35.41 39.32
N LEU A 5 -15.14 -34.24 39.34
CA LEU A 5 -15.61 -33.04 38.65
C LEU A 5 -15.13 -33.13 37.20
N LEU A 6 -16.05 -33.42 36.27
CA LEU A 6 -15.76 -33.40 34.84
C LEU A 6 -15.88 -31.95 34.34
N ILE A 7 -14.76 -31.26 34.16
CA ILE A 7 -14.72 -29.94 33.51
C ILE A 7 -14.64 -30.19 32.01
N LEU A 8 -15.76 -30.00 31.31
CA LEU A 8 -15.82 -30.01 29.85
C LEU A 8 -15.29 -28.66 29.34
N ILE A 9 -14.01 -28.62 28.99
CA ILE A 9 -13.42 -27.45 28.31
C ILE A 9 -13.90 -27.51 26.86
N TYR A 10 -14.91 -26.72 26.53
CA TYR A 10 -15.25 -26.42 25.14
C TYR A 10 -14.11 -25.59 24.54
N LEU A 11 -13.21 -26.26 23.83
CA LEU A 11 -12.31 -25.63 22.87
C LEU A 11 -13.17 -25.09 21.73
N VAL A 12 -13.61 -23.83 21.86
CA VAL A 12 -14.13 -23.08 20.71
C VAL A 12 -12.93 -22.83 19.80
N PRO A 13 -12.91 -23.36 18.56
CA PRO A 13 -11.89 -22.96 17.62
C PRO A 13 -12.10 -21.47 17.36
N VAL A 14 -11.12 -20.67 17.78
CA VAL A 14 -11.00 -19.27 17.37
C VAL A 14 -10.72 -19.31 15.88
N LEU A 15 -11.78 -19.29 15.07
CA LEU A 15 -11.70 -19.01 13.65
C LEU A 15 -11.16 -17.58 13.54
N SER A 16 -9.85 -17.47 13.37
CA SER A 16 -9.23 -16.21 12.95
C SER A 16 -9.71 -15.95 11.54
N PHE A 17 -10.81 -15.22 11.40
CA PHE A 17 -11.21 -14.62 10.14
C PHE A 17 -10.12 -13.62 9.76
N SER A 18 -9.13 -14.05 8.99
CA SER A 18 -8.29 -13.12 8.24
C SER A 18 -9.22 -12.43 7.26
N GLN A 19 -9.64 -11.21 7.58
CA GLN A 19 -10.43 -10.37 6.69
C GLN A 19 -9.69 -10.29 5.36
N VAL A 20 -10.33 -10.73 4.27
CA VAL A 20 -9.77 -10.63 2.92
C VAL A 20 -9.80 -9.15 2.59
N LYS A 21 -8.64 -8.49 2.64
CA LYS A 21 -8.50 -7.09 2.24
C LYS A 21 -8.84 -6.96 0.75
N ASP A 22 -9.65 -5.97 0.40
CA ASP A 22 -9.91 -5.64 -1.00
C ASP A 22 -8.61 -5.23 -1.69
N THR A 23 -8.48 -5.48 -3.01
CA THR A 23 -7.26 -5.11 -3.76
C THR A 23 -7.54 -3.98 -4.73
N VAL A 24 -6.79 -2.88 -4.56
CA VAL A 24 -6.86 -1.68 -5.40
C VAL A 24 -5.63 -1.61 -6.29
N TYR A 25 -5.84 -1.28 -7.57
CA TYR A 25 -4.76 -1.08 -8.54
C TYR A 25 -4.75 0.38 -8.98
N ILE A 26 -3.58 1.01 -8.94
CA ILE A 26 -3.40 2.40 -9.36
C ILE A 26 -2.45 2.42 -10.55
N ARG A 27 -2.91 2.99 -11.66
CA ARG A 27 -2.08 3.29 -12.82
C ARG A 27 -1.36 4.61 -12.57
N PHE A 28 -0.04 4.55 -12.53
CA PHE A 28 0.81 5.69 -12.21
C PHE A 28 1.60 6.14 -13.44
N ASP A 29 1.63 7.45 -13.69
CA ASP A 29 2.20 8.03 -14.90
C ASP A 29 2.81 9.41 -14.61
N GLN A 30 4.15 9.46 -14.55
CA GLN A 30 4.91 10.67 -14.25
C GLN A 30 4.84 11.75 -15.32
N ARG A 31 4.19 11.49 -16.45
CA ARG A 31 3.96 12.51 -17.49
C ARG A 31 2.87 13.51 -17.09
N TYR A 32 2.11 13.21 -16.03
CA TYR A 32 1.20 14.16 -15.40
C TYR A 32 1.92 14.91 -14.26
N ASP A 33 1.85 16.24 -14.27
CA ASP A 33 2.53 17.11 -13.28
C ASP A 33 2.05 16.88 -11.83
N GLU A 34 0.89 16.26 -11.66
CA GLU A 34 0.32 15.88 -10.37
C GLU A 34 0.90 14.58 -9.80
N MET A 35 1.63 13.80 -10.60
CA MET A 35 2.18 12.49 -10.22
C MET A 35 3.71 12.54 -10.13
N GLU A 36 4.23 12.35 -8.93
CA GLU A 36 5.67 12.38 -8.65
C GLU A 36 6.17 11.04 -8.10
N LYS A 37 7.22 10.48 -8.69
CA LYS A 37 7.93 9.30 -8.19
C LYS A 37 9.27 9.73 -7.60
N VAL A 38 9.59 9.21 -6.42
CA VAL A 38 10.88 9.41 -5.77
C VAL A 38 11.48 8.07 -5.42
N ASP A 39 12.66 7.77 -5.99
CA ASP A 39 13.50 6.67 -5.53
C ASP A 39 14.31 7.16 -4.32
N PHE A 40 14.10 6.55 -3.17
CA PHE A 40 14.79 6.90 -1.93
C PHE A 40 15.63 5.74 -1.39
N THR A 41 15.94 4.75 -2.25
CA THR A 41 16.69 3.55 -1.89
C THR A 41 18.02 3.88 -1.21
N GLU A 42 18.76 4.85 -1.74
CA GLU A 42 20.08 5.24 -1.19
C GLU A 42 19.98 5.78 0.25
N LEU A 43 18.92 6.53 0.56
CA LEU A 43 18.68 7.06 1.91
C LEU A 43 18.43 5.93 2.91
N VAL A 44 17.66 4.92 2.52
CA VAL A 44 17.42 3.74 3.36
C VAL A 44 18.68 2.88 3.47
N GLN A 45 19.38 2.69 2.35
CA GLN A 45 20.61 1.90 2.25
C GLN A 45 21.71 2.44 3.18
N ALA A 46 21.79 3.76 3.37
CA ALA A 46 22.72 4.39 4.31
C ALA A 46 22.48 3.95 5.77
N GLY A 47 21.24 3.63 6.14
CA GLY A 47 20.89 3.09 7.46
C GLY A 47 21.09 1.57 7.59
N SER A 48 21.48 0.88 6.53
CA SER A 48 21.72 -0.58 6.52
C SER A 48 22.86 -0.97 5.57
N PRO A 49 24.09 -0.44 5.76
CA PRO A 49 25.18 -0.56 4.79
C PRO A 49 25.63 -2.01 4.54
N ASP A 50 25.42 -2.92 5.50
CA ASP A 50 25.87 -4.31 5.44
C ASP A 50 24.94 -5.22 4.62
N GLN A 51 23.79 -4.71 4.16
CA GLN A 51 22.82 -5.46 3.36
C GLN A 51 22.42 -4.63 2.14
N LYS A 52 22.55 -5.21 0.94
CA LYS A 52 21.98 -4.60 -0.27
C LYS A 52 20.44 -4.64 -0.20
N LEU A 53 19.80 -3.50 -0.18
CA LEU A 53 18.34 -3.38 -0.13
C LEU A 53 17.74 -3.38 -1.54
N GLU A 54 16.50 -3.87 -1.63
CA GLU A 54 15.66 -3.66 -2.80
C GLU A 54 15.19 -2.20 -2.88
N LYS A 55 14.70 -1.81 -4.06
CA LYS A 55 14.30 -0.42 -4.32
C LYS A 55 13.22 0.03 -3.34
N SER A 56 13.38 1.24 -2.81
CA SER A 56 12.35 1.93 -2.05
C SER A 56 11.86 3.14 -2.83
N ILE A 57 10.56 3.19 -3.09
CA ILE A 57 9.94 4.17 -4.01
C ILE A 57 8.70 4.77 -3.37
N ASP A 58 8.61 6.10 -3.41
CA ASP A 58 7.38 6.83 -3.12
C ASP A 58 6.71 7.24 -4.42
N TYR A 59 5.42 6.93 -4.53
CA TYR A 59 4.53 7.45 -5.55
C TYR A 59 3.62 8.48 -4.89
N LYS A 60 3.65 9.71 -5.37
CA LYS A 60 2.88 10.81 -4.81
C LYS A 60 1.89 11.32 -5.83
N VAL A 61 0.66 11.56 -5.39
CA VAL A 61 -0.39 12.16 -6.22
C VAL A 61 -0.90 13.41 -5.52
N ARG A 62 -0.75 14.56 -6.18
CA ARG A 62 -1.25 15.83 -5.67
C ARG A 62 -2.77 15.78 -5.50
N GLN A 63 -3.26 16.33 -4.40
CA GLN A 63 -4.68 16.52 -4.16
C GLN A 63 -5.14 17.85 -4.78
N MET A 64 -6.31 17.87 -5.44
CA MET A 64 -6.72 19.01 -6.29
C MET A 64 -7.53 20.11 -5.57
N GLU A 65 -8.03 19.87 -4.37
CA GLU A 65 -8.81 20.85 -3.60
C GLU A 65 -7.89 21.97 -3.09
N LYS A 66 -8.34 23.23 -3.11
CA LYS A 66 -7.46 24.39 -2.87
C LYS A 66 -7.07 24.64 -1.41
N ASP A 67 -7.68 23.94 -0.45
CA ASP A 67 -7.66 24.32 0.95
C ASP A 67 -6.56 23.66 1.81
N SER A 68 -5.55 23.00 1.20
CA SER A 68 -4.50 22.33 1.97
C SER A 68 -3.39 23.28 2.42
N TYR A 69 -3.43 23.71 3.68
CA TYR A 69 -2.27 24.22 4.40
C TYR A 69 -1.40 23.02 4.86
N GLY A 70 -0.40 22.61 4.08
CA GLY A 70 0.50 21.50 4.45
C GLY A 70 1.04 20.67 3.29
N ASP A 71 1.39 19.40 3.57
CA ASP A 71 1.62 18.38 2.53
C ASP A 71 0.34 18.30 1.67
N ASP A 72 0.47 18.42 0.34
CA ASP A 72 -0.66 18.43 -0.58
C ASP A 72 -0.77 17.12 -1.37
N LYS A 73 -0.04 16.06 -0.99
CA LYS A 73 0.06 14.82 -1.76
C LYS A 73 -0.39 13.61 -0.98
N PHE A 74 -1.25 12.81 -1.60
CA PHE A 74 -1.39 11.41 -1.24
C PHE A 74 -0.08 10.68 -1.54
N ARG A 75 0.41 9.90 -0.59
CA ARG A 75 1.64 9.12 -0.72
C ARG A 75 1.34 7.63 -0.71
N PHE A 76 1.98 6.93 -1.63
CA PHE A 76 1.95 5.48 -1.74
C PHE A 76 3.40 4.97 -1.71
N SER A 77 3.79 4.34 -0.62
CA SER A 77 5.18 3.99 -0.33
C SER A 77 5.44 2.49 -0.51
N HIS A 78 6.32 2.15 -1.44
CA HIS A 78 6.95 0.83 -1.52
C HIS A 78 8.25 0.89 -0.74
N PHE A 79 8.22 0.52 0.55
CA PHE A 79 9.35 0.71 1.46
C PHE A 79 10.03 -0.62 1.84
N ASN A 80 11.25 -0.82 1.36
CA ASN A 80 12.08 -1.97 1.67
C ASN A 80 13.09 -1.61 2.76
N GLN A 81 13.17 -2.42 3.82
CA GLN A 81 14.13 -2.27 4.91
C GLN A 81 15.03 -3.51 5.03
N SER A 82 16.06 -3.43 5.88
CA SER A 82 16.87 -4.60 6.20
C SER A 82 16.06 -5.66 6.95
N GLN A 83 16.47 -6.93 6.84
CA GLN A 83 15.81 -8.01 7.57
C GLN A 83 15.86 -7.78 9.09
N LYS A 84 16.94 -7.15 9.57
CA LYS A 84 17.10 -6.75 10.97
C LYS A 84 16.00 -5.77 11.40
N ALA A 85 15.69 -4.78 10.57
CA ALA A 85 14.65 -3.81 10.87
C ALA A 85 13.26 -4.46 10.94
N TYR A 86 12.93 -5.32 9.97
CA TYR A 86 11.68 -6.08 10.00
C TYR A 86 11.56 -6.98 11.25
N ASN A 87 12.64 -7.63 11.65
CA ASN A 87 12.65 -8.48 12.84
C ASN A 87 12.50 -7.67 14.14
N HIS A 88 12.95 -6.41 14.16
CA HIS A 88 12.95 -5.59 15.37
C HIS A 88 11.68 -4.75 15.53
N PHE A 89 11.24 -4.06 14.47
CA PHE A 89 10.07 -3.19 14.49
C PHE A 89 8.78 -3.88 14.03
N GLY A 90 8.90 -5.12 13.53
CA GLY A 90 7.80 -5.83 12.89
C GLY A 90 7.58 -5.39 11.43
N GLY A 91 6.46 -5.83 10.86
CA GLY A 91 6.13 -5.62 9.46
C GLY A 91 6.66 -6.72 8.53
N LYS A 92 6.43 -6.54 7.24
CA LYS A 92 6.87 -7.46 6.18
C LYS A 92 7.37 -6.65 4.98
N PRO A 93 8.33 -7.18 4.21
CA PRO A 93 8.71 -6.56 2.96
C PRO A 93 7.51 -6.47 2.02
N PRO A 94 7.32 -5.32 1.32
CA PRO A 94 6.25 -5.16 0.36
C PRO A 94 6.45 -6.11 -0.83
N LEU A 95 5.34 -6.61 -1.38
CA LEU A 95 5.39 -7.53 -2.51
C LEU A 95 5.70 -6.82 -3.84
N ILE A 96 6.48 -7.49 -4.68
CA ILE A 96 6.64 -7.16 -6.11
C ILE A 96 6.16 -8.37 -6.91
N LEU A 97 5.15 -8.19 -7.74
CA LEU A 97 4.61 -9.26 -8.57
C LEU A 97 4.79 -8.93 -10.04
N GLN A 98 5.38 -9.86 -10.79
CA GLN A 98 5.41 -9.78 -12.24
C GLN A 98 4.21 -10.51 -12.82
N LYS A 99 3.48 -9.85 -13.72
CA LYS A 99 2.31 -10.41 -14.41
C LYS A 99 2.37 -10.12 -15.91
N HIS A 100 1.57 -10.85 -16.67
CA HIS A 100 1.29 -10.51 -18.07
C HIS A 100 0.26 -9.38 -18.14
N LYS A 101 0.33 -8.49 -19.14
CA LYS A 101 -0.59 -7.35 -19.32
C LYS A 101 -2.06 -7.73 -19.33
N SER A 102 -2.39 -8.92 -19.82
CA SER A 102 -3.76 -9.45 -19.84
C SER A 102 -4.38 -9.58 -18.44
N PHE A 103 -3.57 -9.61 -17.38
CA PHE A 103 -4.04 -9.60 -15.99
C PHE A 103 -4.95 -8.40 -15.69
N LEU A 104 -4.73 -7.25 -16.35
CA LEU A 104 -5.50 -6.03 -16.12
C LEU A 104 -6.83 -5.97 -16.87
N LYS A 105 -7.09 -6.86 -17.85
CA LYS A 105 -8.27 -6.77 -18.74
C LYS A 105 -9.61 -6.74 -17.98
N ASN A 106 -9.68 -7.38 -16.82
CA ASN A 106 -10.90 -7.50 -16.02
C ASN A 106 -10.73 -6.86 -14.63
N ARG A 107 -9.80 -5.92 -14.47
CA ARG A 107 -9.52 -5.25 -13.19
C ARG A 107 -9.74 -3.76 -13.33
N ASN A 108 -10.51 -3.19 -12.41
CA ASN A 108 -10.63 -1.75 -12.31
C ASN A 108 -9.30 -1.18 -11.83
N THR A 109 -8.81 -0.16 -12.53
CA THR A 109 -7.59 0.57 -12.21
C THR A 109 -7.94 2.03 -11.99
N LEU A 110 -7.51 2.59 -10.86
CA LEU A 110 -7.60 4.02 -10.61
C LEU A 110 -6.51 4.71 -11.42
N ASP A 111 -6.84 5.78 -12.12
CA ASP A 111 -5.89 6.60 -12.87
C ASP A 111 -5.89 8.04 -12.34
N ILE A 112 -5.13 8.92 -12.97
CA ILE A 112 -5.08 10.34 -12.58
C ILE A 112 -6.46 11.01 -12.57
N ASN A 113 -7.41 10.57 -13.40
CA ASN A 113 -8.73 11.19 -13.46
C ASN A 113 -9.52 10.94 -12.19
N PHE A 114 -9.41 9.74 -11.60
CA PHE A 114 -9.98 9.46 -10.29
C PHE A 114 -9.53 10.51 -9.26
N PHE A 115 -8.24 10.81 -9.17
CA PHE A 115 -7.71 11.79 -8.22
C PHE A 115 -8.11 13.23 -8.56
N ARG A 116 -8.26 13.56 -9.85
CA ARG A 116 -8.66 14.90 -10.29
C ARG A 116 -10.12 15.23 -10.02
N THR A 117 -11.00 14.23 -10.15
CA THR A 117 -12.46 14.45 -10.09
C THR A 117 -13.09 14.01 -8.79
N THR A 118 -12.34 13.33 -7.92
CA THR A 118 -12.87 12.79 -6.65
C THR A 118 -12.51 13.71 -5.49
N PRO A 119 -13.48 14.08 -4.63
CA PRO A 119 -13.19 14.83 -3.42
C PRO A 119 -12.18 14.12 -2.50
N TYR A 120 -11.36 14.89 -1.81
CA TYR A 120 -10.28 14.40 -0.94
C TYR A 120 -10.76 13.30 0.02
N ILE A 121 -11.89 13.51 0.70
CA ILE A 121 -12.40 12.56 1.69
C ILE A 121 -12.80 11.23 1.05
N LYS A 122 -13.30 11.25 -0.20
CA LYS A 122 -13.66 10.03 -0.92
C LYS A 122 -12.41 9.29 -1.42
N ILE A 123 -11.35 10.01 -1.76
CA ILE A 123 -10.05 9.39 -2.07
C ILE A 123 -9.52 8.68 -0.82
N ALA A 124 -9.49 9.36 0.33
CA ALA A 124 -9.04 8.77 1.59
C ALA A 124 -9.82 7.49 1.95
N LYS A 125 -11.17 7.55 1.89
CA LYS A 125 -12.05 6.40 2.16
C LYS A 125 -12.01 5.28 1.10
N THR A 126 -11.26 5.45 0.02
CA THR A 126 -10.97 4.33 -0.90
C THR A 126 -9.87 3.41 -0.35
N PHE A 127 -9.08 3.89 0.61
CA PHE A 127 -7.91 3.18 1.14
C PHE A 127 -7.98 2.94 2.65
N GLU A 128 -8.75 3.74 3.37
CA GLU A 128 -8.88 3.72 4.84
C GLU A 128 -10.18 3.06 5.30
N GLU A 129 -10.16 2.45 6.49
CA GLU A 129 -11.39 1.95 7.14
C GLU A 129 -12.40 3.08 7.39
N ASP A 130 -13.69 2.74 7.48
CA ASP A 130 -14.79 3.72 7.61
C ASP A 130 -14.65 4.65 8.81
N ASP A 131 -14.13 4.17 9.94
CA ASP A 131 -14.02 4.91 11.20
C ASP A 131 -12.58 5.13 11.69
N SER A 132 -11.57 4.81 10.86
CA SER A 132 -10.16 5.00 11.21
C SER A 132 -9.37 5.64 10.05
N TRP A 133 -8.09 5.89 10.28
CA TRP A 133 -7.13 6.26 9.22
C TRP A 133 -6.25 5.05 8.84
N ASP A 134 -6.60 3.86 9.35
CA ASP A 134 -5.85 2.65 9.09
C ASP A 134 -6.19 2.12 7.70
N GLU A 135 -5.17 1.61 7.02
CA GLU A 135 -5.31 1.05 5.68
C GLU A 135 -6.01 -0.32 5.72
N ASP A 136 -7.14 -0.43 5.02
CA ASP A 136 -7.97 -1.64 5.01
C ASP A 136 -7.84 -2.48 3.72
N VAL A 137 -7.21 -1.92 2.68
CA VAL A 137 -7.03 -2.53 1.36
C VAL A 137 -5.58 -3.00 1.12
N LEU A 138 -5.38 -3.78 0.07
CA LEU A 138 -4.08 -4.04 -0.55
C LEU A 138 -3.94 -3.17 -1.80
N ILE A 139 -2.92 -2.34 -1.84
CA ILE A 139 -2.72 -1.39 -2.94
C ILE A 139 -1.54 -1.83 -3.80
N PHE A 140 -1.75 -1.90 -5.10
CA PHE A 140 -0.68 -2.13 -6.09
C PHE A 140 -0.56 -0.95 -7.05
N ILE A 141 0.65 -0.42 -7.18
CA ILE A 141 1.01 0.53 -8.23
C ILE A 141 1.43 -0.22 -9.49
N ILE A 142 0.89 0.22 -10.63
CA ILE A 142 1.31 -0.13 -11.98
C ILE A 142 1.96 1.12 -12.57
N ASP A 143 3.28 1.19 -12.50
CA ASP A 143 4.05 2.26 -13.11
C ASP A 143 4.16 2.01 -14.61
N ILE A 144 3.67 2.95 -15.42
CA ILE A 144 3.68 2.83 -16.88
C ILE A 144 5.10 2.72 -17.45
N ASP A 145 6.11 3.29 -16.78
CA ASP A 145 7.49 3.29 -17.23
C ASP A 145 8.17 1.92 -16.99
N GLU A 146 7.58 1.09 -16.12
CA GLU A 146 8.04 -0.28 -15.83
C GLU A 146 7.34 -1.34 -16.72
N ILE A 147 6.45 -0.92 -17.61
CA ILE A 147 5.76 -1.82 -18.53
C ILE A 147 6.69 -2.14 -19.71
N GLN A 148 7.07 -3.41 -19.83
CA GLN A 148 7.95 -3.90 -20.90
C GLN A 148 7.31 -5.04 -21.68
N ASN A 149 7.24 -4.91 -23.00
CA ASN A 149 6.62 -5.91 -23.89
C ASN A 149 5.23 -6.31 -23.40
N ASP A 150 5.01 -7.57 -23.01
CA ASP A 150 3.76 -8.06 -22.46
C ASP A 150 3.76 -8.22 -20.94
N SER A 151 4.77 -7.71 -20.26
CA SER A 151 4.92 -7.81 -18.81
C SER A 151 4.62 -6.50 -18.10
N ILE A 152 4.03 -6.61 -16.91
CA ILE A 152 3.81 -5.53 -15.96
C ILE A 152 4.39 -5.92 -14.60
N ILE A 153 4.82 -4.90 -13.85
CA ILE A 153 5.22 -5.02 -12.45
C ILE A 153 4.11 -4.41 -11.60
N LEU A 154 3.68 -5.17 -10.57
CA LEU A 154 2.77 -4.71 -9.54
C LEU A 154 3.57 -4.52 -8.26
N ARG A 155 3.68 -3.28 -7.77
CA ARG A 155 4.37 -2.98 -6.52
C ARG A 155 3.37 -2.73 -5.42
N GLN A 156 3.40 -3.55 -4.38
CA GLN A 156 2.60 -3.31 -3.19
C GLN A 156 3.09 -2.04 -2.51
N VAL A 157 2.16 -1.18 -2.09
CA VAL A 157 2.45 0.08 -1.42
C VAL A 157 1.58 0.23 -0.20
N ASN A 158 2.06 1.01 0.77
CA ASN A 158 1.25 1.50 1.87
C ASN A 158 0.78 2.93 1.56
N PHE A 159 -0.45 3.25 1.92
CA PHE A 159 -1.04 4.57 1.76
C PHE A 159 -0.80 5.47 2.96
N ASN A 160 -0.57 6.75 2.68
CA ASN A 160 -0.60 7.82 3.65
C ASN A 160 -1.26 9.04 3.00
N ARG A 161 -2.23 9.65 3.67
CA ARG A 161 -2.88 10.88 3.20
C ARG A 161 -2.27 12.12 3.83
N PRO A 162 -2.28 13.26 3.14
CA PRO A 162 -1.88 14.52 3.74
C PRO A 162 -2.87 14.87 4.86
N VAL A 163 -2.36 15.29 6.02
CA VAL A 163 -3.21 15.69 7.15
C VAL A 163 -3.84 17.05 6.86
N LYS A 164 -5.16 17.08 6.66
CA LYS A 164 -5.94 18.33 6.66
C LYS A 164 -6.34 18.64 8.11
N GLN A 165 -6.07 19.87 8.55
CA GLN A 165 -6.57 20.39 9.83
C GLN A 165 -8.06 20.70 9.74
#